data_AF-A0A935E410-F1
#
_entry.id   AF-A0A935E410-F1
#
_cell.length_a   1.000
_cell.length_b   1.000
_cell.length_c   1.000
_cell.angle_alpha   90.00
_cell.angle_beta   90.00
_cell.angle_gamma   90.00
#
_symmetry.space_group_name_H-M   'P 1'
#
loop_
_entity.id
_entity.type
_entity.pdbx_description
1 polymer ?
#
loop_
_entity_poly.entity_id
_entity_poly.type
_entity_poly.pdbx_seq_one_letter_code
_entity_poly.pdbx_strand_id
1 'polypeptide(L)'
;MNKIKISPLAKHIWTNLMRDGADRHSLVINLGGGVIGDLGGFCAATYMRGIRFIQVPTTLLSQADASVGGKLGIDLMGFKNMVGLIQDPAAVFIFTEFLSTLPVDQIKSGYAELLKTRADS
;
A
#
# COMPACT_ATOMS: atom_id res chain seq x y z
N MET A 1 -2.82 20.63 2.45
CA MET A 1 -3.58 19.41 2.11
C MET A 1 -3.45 19.14 0.61
N ASN A 2 -2.55 18.26 0.20
CA ASN A 2 -2.46 17.86 -1.20
C ASN A 2 -3.59 16.88 -1.51
N LYS A 3 -4.60 17.34 -2.27
CA LYS A 3 -5.60 16.49 -2.90
C LYS A 3 -4.92 15.72 -4.04
N ILE A 4 -4.31 14.59 -3.74
CA ILE A 4 -3.81 13.68 -4.78
C ILE A 4 -5.04 13.20 -5.55
N LYS A 5 -5.12 13.54 -6.84
CA LYS A 5 -6.06 12.91 -7.77
C LYS A 5 -5.53 11.49 -7.99
N ILE A 6 -6.14 10.48 -7.36
CA ILE A 6 -5.60 9.10 -7.32
C ILE A 6 -5.84 8.32 -8.62
N SER A 7 -6.87 8.66 -9.41
CA SER A 7 -7.11 8.09 -10.75
C SER A 7 -5.90 8.22 -11.72
N PRO A 8 -5.23 9.38 -11.81
CA PRO A 8 -4.00 9.54 -12.60
C PRO A 8 -2.87 8.57 -12.24
N LEU A 9 -2.67 8.28 -10.94
CA LEU A 9 -1.51 7.49 -10.51
C LEU A 9 -1.71 5.99 -10.78
N ALA A 10 -2.90 5.46 -10.50
CA ALA A 10 -3.24 4.09 -10.89
C ALA A 10 -3.12 3.89 -12.41
N LYS A 11 -3.64 4.84 -13.20
CA LYS A 11 -3.47 4.86 -14.65
C LYS A 11 -1.98 4.85 -15.05
N HIS A 12 -1.16 5.67 -14.41
CA HIS A 12 0.28 5.72 -14.67
C HIS A 12 0.96 4.38 -14.39
N ILE A 13 0.65 3.72 -13.27
CA ILE A 13 1.19 2.41 -12.91
C ILE A 13 0.80 1.36 -13.96
N TRP A 14 -0.49 1.24 -14.30
CA TRP A 14 -0.93 0.28 -15.32
C TRP A 14 -0.31 0.54 -16.70
N THR A 15 -0.12 1.82 -17.06
CA THR A 15 0.52 2.18 -18.34
C THR A 15 1.98 1.75 -18.37
N ASN A 16 2.72 1.93 -17.27
CA ASN A 16 4.10 1.47 -17.18
C ASN A 16 4.19 -0.06 -17.17
N LEU A 17 3.34 -0.76 -16.42
CA LEU A 17 3.27 -2.23 -16.44
C LEU A 17 3.04 -2.76 -17.87
N MET A 18 2.11 -2.16 -18.60
CA MET A 18 1.85 -2.52 -19.99
C MET A 18 3.05 -2.23 -20.91
N ARG A 19 3.64 -1.04 -20.80
CA ARG A 19 4.77 -0.62 -21.64
C ARG A 19 6.01 -1.49 -21.40
N ASP A 20 6.25 -1.88 -20.16
CA ASP A 20 7.43 -2.62 -19.76
C ASP A 20 7.23 -4.16 -19.94
N GLY A 21 6.09 -4.58 -20.52
CA GLY A 21 5.83 -5.96 -20.89
C GLY A 21 5.39 -6.88 -19.75
N ALA A 22 4.84 -6.32 -18.66
CA ALA A 22 4.33 -7.11 -17.54
C ALA A 22 3.14 -7.98 -17.97
N ASP A 23 3.21 -9.25 -17.60
CA ASP A 23 2.24 -10.28 -17.92
C ASP A 23 1.55 -10.85 -16.66
N ARG A 24 0.73 -11.89 -16.82
CA ARG A 24 -0.02 -12.52 -15.71
C ARG A 24 0.85 -13.19 -14.65
N HIS A 25 2.13 -13.46 -14.95
CA HIS A 25 3.07 -14.14 -14.06
C HIS A 25 4.00 -13.16 -13.34
N SER A 26 3.98 -11.90 -13.77
CA SER A 26 4.73 -10.80 -13.19
C SER A 26 4.38 -10.59 -11.72
N LEU A 27 5.30 -9.92 -11.01
CA LEU A 27 5.21 -9.66 -9.58
C LEU A 27 5.36 -8.16 -9.32
N VAL A 28 4.41 -7.57 -8.59
CA VAL A 28 4.53 -6.20 -8.10
C VAL A 28 5.13 -6.20 -6.70
N ILE A 29 6.18 -5.42 -6.49
CA ILE A 29 6.81 -5.25 -5.17
C ILE A 29 6.47 -3.85 -4.66
N ASN A 30 5.67 -3.78 -3.61
CA ASN A 30 5.25 -2.52 -3.01
C ASN A 30 6.22 -2.13 -1.90
N LEU A 31 7.20 -1.28 -2.21
CA LEU A 31 8.16 -0.75 -1.26
C LEU A 31 7.73 0.64 -0.77
N GLY A 32 7.23 0.75 0.45
CA GLY A 32 6.83 2.05 1.01
C GLY A 32 5.93 1.98 2.23
N GLY A 33 5.31 3.11 2.58
CA GLY A 33 4.26 3.18 3.60
C GLY A 33 2.91 2.66 3.11
N GLY A 34 1.87 2.75 3.95
CA GLY A 34 0.54 2.19 3.67
C GLY A 34 -0.08 2.65 2.35
N VAL A 35 0.09 3.92 1.97
CA VAL A 35 -0.42 4.46 0.70
C VAL A 35 0.15 3.72 -0.52
N ILE A 36 1.44 3.36 -0.49
CA ILE A 36 2.07 2.60 -1.57
C ILE A 36 1.56 1.16 -1.58
N GLY A 37 1.37 0.57 -0.39
CA GLY A 37 0.82 -0.78 -0.24
C GLY A 37 -0.60 -0.91 -0.80
N ASP A 38 -1.47 0.03 -0.47
CA ASP A 38 -2.86 0.05 -0.91
C ASP A 38 -2.97 0.28 -2.41
N LEU A 39 -2.31 1.32 -2.93
CA LEU A 39 -2.36 1.65 -4.34
C LEU A 39 -1.68 0.59 -5.21
N GLY A 40 -0.49 0.15 -4.82
CA GLY A 40 0.28 -0.84 -5.56
C GLY A 40 -0.40 -2.20 -5.57
N GLY A 41 -0.92 -2.64 -4.41
CA GLY A 41 -1.74 -3.84 -4.31
C GLY A 41 -3.03 -3.72 -5.14
N PHE A 42 -3.75 -2.59 -5.06
CA PHE A 42 -4.94 -2.35 -5.88
C PHE A 42 -4.62 -2.44 -7.37
N CYS A 43 -3.51 -1.83 -7.82
CA CYS A 43 -3.09 -1.88 -9.21
C CYS A 43 -2.72 -3.31 -9.64
N ALA A 44 -2.02 -4.07 -8.79
CA ALA A 44 -1.66 -5.46 -9.07
C ALA A 44 -2.89 -6.36 -9.16
N ALA A 45 -3.83 -6.21 -8.23
CA ALA A 45 -5.06 -6.98 -8.18
C ALA A 45 -6.01 -6.72 -9.37
N THR A 46 -5.94 -5.53 -9.96
CA THR A 46 -6.81 -5.15 -11.09
C THR A 46 -6.12 -5.33 -12.44
N TYR A 47 -4.79 -5.28 -12.51
CA TYR A 47 -4.04 -5.49 -13.75
C TYR A 47 -4.18 -6.94 -14.22
N MET A 48 -4.57 -7.13 -15.48
CA MET A 48 -4.86 -8.46 -16.07
C MET A 48 -5.83 -9.33 -15.25
N ARG A 49 -6.72 -8.70 -14.48
CA ARG A 49 -7.63 -9.36 -13.51
C ARG A 49 -6.92 -10.02 -12.32
N GLY A 50 -5.72 -9.56 -12.00
CA GLY A 50 -4.96 -9.98 -10.83
C GLY A 50 -3.61 -10.56 -11.21
N ILE A 51 -2.55 -9.93 -10.73
CA ILE A 51 -1.21 -10.48 -10.67
C ILE A 51 -0.73 -10.50 -9.22
N ARG A 52 0.32 -11.28 -8.94
CA ARG A 52 0.87 -11.40 -7.60
C ARG A 52 1.50 -10.09 -7.16
N PHE A 53 1.42 -9.81 -5.87
CA PHE A 53 2.17 -8.71 -5.27
C PHE A 53 2.72 -9.10 -3.89
N ILE A 54 3.78 -8.42 -3.48
CA ILE A 54 4.35 -8.52 -2.13
C ILE A 54 4.40 -7.12 -1.50
N GLN A 55 4.25 -7.07 -0.18
CA GLN A 55 4.37 -5.84 0.59
C GLN A 55 5.73 -5.77 1.28
N VAL A 56 6.42 -4.64 1.16
CA VAL A 56 7.67 -4.32 1.87
C VAL A 56 7.46 -3.00 2.62
N PRO A 57 6.78 -3.03 3.79
CA PRO A 57 6.42 -1.83 4.53
C PRO A 57 7.64 -1.10 5.13
N THR A 58 7.75 0.20 4.86
CA THR A 58 8.87 1.05 5.29
C THR A 58 8.50 2.05 6.40
N THR A 59 7.25 2.08 6.85
CA THR A 59 6.82 2.94 7.97
C THR A 59 6.33 2.08 9.13
N LEU A 60 6.45 2.59 10.36
CA LEU A 60 6.02 1.86 11.56
C LEU A 60 4.54 1.46 11.48
N LEU A 61 3.69 2.39 11.06
CA LEU A 61 2.25 2.14 10.91
C LEU A 61 1.97 1.06 9.87
N SER A 62 2.62 1.11 8.70
CA SER A 62 2.41 0.09 7.68
C SER A 62 3.02 -1.25 8.06
N GLN A 63 4.09 -1.30 8.86
CA GLN A 63 4.63 -2.57 9.36
C GLN A 63 3.67 -3.27 10.31
N ALA A 64 2.93 -2.51 11.12
CA ALA A 64 1.93 -3.05 12.03
C ALA A 64 0.61 -3.41 11.33
N ASP A 65 0.24 -2.69 10.27
CA ASP A 65 -1.01 -2.91 9.53
C ASP A 65 -0.84 -3.88 8.33
N ALA A 66 0.38 -4.08 7.83
CA ALA A 66 0.64 -4.96 6.68
C ALA A 66 0.27 -6.43 6.94
N SER A 67 0.10 -6.84 8.20
CA SER A 67 -0.44 -8.17 8.55
C SER A 67 -1.97 -8.27 8.50
N VAL A 68 -2.70 -7.17 8.29
CA VAL A 68 -4.15 -7.13 8.49
C VAL A 68 -4.92 -6.96 7.17
N GLY A 69 -5.31 -8.11 6.60
CA GLY A 69 -6.58 -8.27 5.89
C GLY A 69 -6.67 -7.81 4.44
N GLY A 70 -5.54 -7.53 3.76
CA GLY A 70 -5.50 -7.37 2.30
C GLY A 70 -6.46 -6.29 1.75
N LYS A 71 -6.83 -5.30 2.57
CA LYS A 71 -7.77 -4.24 2.20
C LYS A 71 -7.04 -3.24 1.33
N LEU A 72 -7.31 -3.28 0.03
CA LEU A 72 -6.69 -2.41 -0.96
C LEU A 72 -7.70 -1.36 -1.37
N GLY A 73 -7.32 -0.09 -1.33
CA GLY A 73 -8.24 1.01 -1.57
C GLY A 73 -7.59 2.20 -2.26
N ILE A 74 -8.41 2.92 -3.02
CA ILE A 74 -8.08 4.22 -3.59
C ILE A 74 -9.19 5.23 -3.29
N ASP A 75 -8.80 6.49 -3.13
CA ASP A 75 -9.76 7.59 -2.94
C ASP A 75 -10.52 7.87 -4.24
N LEU A 76 -11.82 8.06 -4.12
CA LEU A 76 -12.70 8.45 -5.22
C LEU A 76 -13.38 9.78 -4.88
N MET A 77 -13.23 10.78 -5.74
CA MET A 77 -13.87 12.11 -5.60
C MET A 77 -13.66 12.77 -4.21
N GLY A 78 -12.56 12.47 -3.53
CA GLY A 78 -12.23 13.01 -2.21
C GLY A 78 -12.75 12.17 -1.03
N PHE A 79 -13.47 11.08 -1.30
CA PHE A 79 -13.82 10.09 -0.29
C PHE A 79 -12.72 9.04 -0.17
N LYS A 80 -12.24 8.82 1.06
CA LYS A 80 -11.12 7.94 1.34
C LYS A 80 -11.48 6.47 1.13
N ASN A 81 -10.61 5.72 0.45
CA ASN A 81 -10.71 4.26 0.30
C ASN A 81 -12.09 3.74 -0.17
N MET A 82 -12.82 4.52 -0.97
CA MET A 82 -14.18 4.15 -1.41
C MET A 82 -14.20 3.10 -2.52
N VAL A 83 -13.15 3.04 -3.34
CA VAL A 83 -13.01 2.04 -4.40
C VAL A 83 -11.85 1.15 -4.05
N GLY A 84 -12.08 -0.15 -4.01
CA GLY A 84 -11.10 -1.08 -3.51
C GLY A 84 -11.53 -2.53 -3.69
N LEU A 85 -10.70 -3.42 -3.20
CA LEU A 85 -10.99 -4.84 -3.09
C LEU A 85 -10.24 -5.43 -1.89
N ILE A 86 -10.59 -6.67 -1.54
CA ILE A 86 -9.88 -7.44 -0.53
C ILE A 86 -9.09 -8.52 -1.27
N GLN A 87 -7.76 -8.44 -1.19
CA GLN A 87 -6.87 -9.45 -1.73
C GLN A 87 -5.58 -9.49 -0.91
N ASP A 88 -5.22 -10.70 -0.48
CA ASP A 88 -4.01 -10.90 0.32
C ASP A 88 -2.74 -10.80 -0.55
N PRO A 89 -1.65 -10.23 -0.01
CA PRO A 89 -0.36 -10.28 -0.66
C PRO A 89 0.18 -11.71 -0.68
N ALA A 90 1.03 -12.02 -1.65
CA ALA A 90 1.74 -13.30 -1.69
C ALA A 90 2.74 -13.46 -0.53
N ALA A 91 3.29 -12.35 -0.04
CA ALA A 91 4.16 -12.28 1.13
C ALA A 91 4.25 -10.84 1.65
N VAL A 92 4.62 -10.71 2.92
CA VAL A 92 4.95 -9.43 3.58
C VAL A 92 6.35 -9.55 4.17
N PHE A 93 7.25 -8.63 3.82
CA PHE A 93 8.62 -8.59 4.33
C PHE A 93 8.85 -7.35 5.19
N ILE A 94 9.05 -7.57 6.48
CA ILE A 94 9.30 -6.50 7.45
C ILE A 94 10.80 -6.36 7.68
N PHE A 95 11.33 -5.16 7.42
CA PHE A 95 12.72 -4.79 7.73
C PHE A 95 12.71 -3.60 8.67
N THR A 96 13.13 -3.82 9.91
CA THR A 96 13.12 -2.78 10.97
C THR A 96 14.13 -1.67 10.70
N GLU A 97 15.15 -1.96 9.90
CA GLU A 97 16.21 -1.02 9.51
C GLU A 97 15.65 0.20 8.77
N PHE A 98 14.53 0.06 8.04
CA PHE A 98 13.87 1.21 7.40
C PHE A 98 13.44 2.28 8.41
N LEU A 99 13.07 1.87 9.63
CA LEU A 99 12.64 2.81 10.68
C LEU A 99 13.79 3.72 11.15
N SER A 100 15.05 3.28 11.02
CA SER A 100 16.22 4.09 11.38
C SER A 100 16.40 5.33 10.49
N THR A 101 15.90 5.26 9.25
CA THR A 101 15.95 6.36 8.28
C THR A 101 14.69 7.23 8.27
N LEU A 102 13.68 6.84 9.05
CA LEU A 102 12.37 7.49 9.03
C LEU A 102 12.40 8.78 9.88
N PRO A 103 11.79 9.89 9.43
CA PRO A 103 11.68 11.09 10.24
C PRO A 103 11.03 10.80 11.60
N VAL A 104 11.54 11.42 12.66
CA VAL A 104 11.07 11.18 14.04
C VAL A 104 9.56 11.41 14.19
N ASP A 105 8.99 12.39 13.48
CA ASP A 105 7.55 12.68 13.54
C ASP A 105 6.70 11.54 12.93
N GLN A 106 7.21 10.86 11.90
CA GLN A 106 6.55 9.69 11.32
C GLN A 106 6.59 8.49 12.29
N ILE A 107 7.70 8.31 13.01
CA ILE A 107 7.81 7.29 14.06
C ILE A 107 6.81 7.59 15.19
N LYS A 108 6.77 8.83 15.70
CA LYS A 108 5.83 9.26 16.74
C LYS A 108 4.37 9.08 16.31
N SER A 109 4.04 9.48 15.09
CA SER A 109 2.70 9.31 14.53
C SER A 109 2.31 7.83 14.44
N GLY A 110 3.24 6.96 14.04
CA GLY A 110 3.02 5.51 14.01
C GLY A 110 2.72 4.95 15.41
N TYR A 111 3.52 5.33 16.42
CA TYR A 111 3.26 4.91 17.80
C TYR A 111 1.93 5.43 18.35
N ALA A 112 1.58 6.69 18.07
CA ALA A 112 0.32 7.27 18.53
C ALA A 112 -0.89 6.48 18.00
N GLU A 113 -0.87 6.11 16.71
CA GLU A 113 -1.96 5.33 16.12
C GLU A 113 -1.99 3.91 16.70
N LEU A 114 -0.84 3.26 16.92
CA LEU A 114 -0.77 1.94 17.55
C LEU A 114 -1.33 1.92 18.97
N LEU A 115 -1.08 2.97 19.75
CA LEU A 115 -1.63 3.12 21.10
C LEU A 115 -3.14 3.32 21.06
N LYS A 116 -3.64 4.11 20.11
CA LYS A 116 -5.07 4.30 19.90
C LYS A 116 -5.76 2.99 19.55
N THR A 117 -5.21 2.22 18.60
CA THR A 117 -5.76 0.91 18.21
C THR A 117 -5.87 -0.06 19.40
N ARG A 118 -4.94 -0.01 20.37
CA ARG A 118 -5.00 -0.82 21.60
C ARG A 118 -6.00 -0.32 22.64
N ALA A 119 -6.30 0.98 22.67
CA ALA A 119 -7.28 1.53 23.60
C ALA A 119 -8.73 1.21 23.16
N ASP A 120 -8.93 0.96 21.86
CA ASP A 120 -10.22 0.65 21.24
C ASP A 120 -10.50 -0.87 21.12
N SER A 121 -9.57 -1.73 21.57
CA SER A 121 -9.64 -3.21 21.54
C SER A 121 -9.80 -3.81 22.93
#